data_AF-A0A7V2SID6-F1
#
_entry.id   AF-A0A7V2SID6-F1
#
_cell.length_a   1.000
_cell.length_b   1.000
_cell.length_c   1.000
_cell.angle_alpha   90.00
_cell.angle_beta   90.00
_cell.angle_gamma   90.00
#
_symmetry.space_group_name_H-M   'P 1'
#
loop_
_entity.id
_entity.type
_entity.pdbx_description
1 polymer ?
#
loop_
_entity_poly.entity_id
_entity_poly.type
_entity_poly.pdbx_seq_one_letter_code
_entity_poly.pdbx_strand_id
1 'polypeptide(L)'
;MRHVEELAADLTLLDTRERLIKLIVENIEKSRHTGQNMLENLSHAEIAKLIGTVRHVVDRHIKQLKSEGLIEAGRRKIALKNMEKLQEKLDSLL
;
A
#
# COMPACT_ATOMS: atom_id res chain seq x y z
N MET A 1 -8.54 17.14 9.97
CA MET A 1 -9.00 16.13 10.95
C MET A 1 -9.28 14.78 10.29
N ARG A 2 -9.93 14.74 9.11
CA ARG A 2 -10.24 13.51 8.36
C ARG A 2 -9.10 12.48 8.18
N HIS A 3 -7.89 12.91 7.82
CA HIS A 3 -6.77 11.99 7.58
C HIS A 3 -6.25 11.30 8.85
N VAL A 4 -6.37 11.96 10.02
CA VAL A 4 -5.97 11.38 11.31
C VAL A 4 -7.04 10.39 11.79
N GLU A 5 -8.32 10.69 11.55
CA GLU A 5 -9.45 9.80 11.82
C GLU A 5 -9.42 8.54 10.94
N GLU A 6 -9.15 8.69 9.64
CA GLU A 6 -8.98 7.58 8.69
C GLU A 6 -7.78 6.70 9.07
N LEU A 7 -6.64 7.29 9.42
CA LEU A 7 -5.49 6.54 9.89
C LEU A 7 -5.77 5.80 11.20
N ALA A 8 -6.47 6.43 12.14
CA ALA A 8 -6.86 5.79 13.40
C ALA A 8 -7.81 4.61 13.18
N ALA A 9 -8.80 4.76 12.30
CA ALA A 9 -9.71 3.68 11.91
C ALA A 9 -8.98 2.54 11.19
N ASP A 10 -8.05 2.86 10.28
CA ASP A 10 -7.25 1.84 9.60
C ASP A 10 -6.34 1.09 10.59
N LEU A 11 -5.79 1.77 11.60
CA LEU A 11 -4.97 1.14 12.63
C LEU A 11 -5.77 0.19 13.53
N THR A 12 -7.07 0.41 13.71
CA THR A 12 -7.93 -0.45 14.54
C THR A 12 -8.57 -1.59 13.76
N LEU A 13 -8.87 -1.37 12.48
CA LEU A 13 -9.64 -2.31 11.64
C LEU A 13 -8.77 -3.16 10.72
N LEU A 14 -7.58 -2.66 10.32
CA LEU A 14 -6.73 -3.32 9.34
C LEU A 14 -5.39 -3.73 9.95
N ASP A 15 -4.85 -4.86 9.52
CA ASP A 15 -3.49 -5.25 9.83
C ASP A 15 -2.46 -4.43 9.00
N THR A 16 -1.17 -4.55 9.36
CA THR A 16 -0.10 -3.80 8.66
C THR A 16 0.02 -4.12 7.16
N ARG A 17 -0.39 -5.31 6.72
CA ARG A 17 -0.35 -5.73 5.32
C ARG A 17 -1.53 -5.12 4.56
N GLU A 18 -2.72 -5.15 5.14
CA GLU A 18 -3.94 -4.55 4.60
C GLU A 18 -3.81 -3.04 4.44
N ARG A 19 -3.25 -2.34 5.44
CA ARG A 19 -2.97 -0.90 5.33
C ARG A 19 -1.99 -0.58 4.21
N LEU A 20 -0.97 -1.43 3.99
CA LEU A 20 -0.04 -1.27 2.87
C LEU A 20 -0.75 -1.48 1.53
N ILE A 21 -1.59 -2.51 1.41
CA ILE A 21 -2.37 -2.77 0.19
C ILE A 21 -3.29 -1.59 -0.11
N LYS A 22 -4.06 -1.12 0.89
CA LYS A 22 -4.95 0.04 0.77
C LYS A 22 -4.19 1.28 0.29
N LEU A 23 -3.05 1.59 0.90
CA LEU A 23 -2.20 2.72 0.48
C LEU A 23 -1.76 2.61 -0.99
N ILE A 24 -1.35 1.42 -1.45
CA ILE A 24 -0.91 1.18 -2.83
C ILE A 24 -2.08 1.38 -3.81
N VAL A 25 -3.26 0.83 -3.49
CA VAL A 25 -4.48 0.96 -4.30
C VAL A 25 -4.88 2.43 -4.45
N GLU A 26 -5.04 3.13 -3.33
CA GLU A 26 -5.45 4.53 -3.35
C GLU A 26 -4.48 5.41 -4.13
N ASN A 27 -3.18 5.17 -3.97
CA ASN A 27 -2.16 5.91 -4.69
C ASN A 27 -2.25 5.68 -6.21
N ILE A 28 -2.54 4.46 -6.65
CA ILE A 28 -2.64 4.15 -8.08
C ILE A 28 -3.92 4.72 -8.68
N GLU A 29 -5.04 4.64 -7.98
CA GLU A 29 -6.29 5.29 -8.41
C GLU A 29 -6.10 6.81 -8.51
N LYS A 30 -5.51 7.45 -7.48
CA LYS A 30 -5.16 8.88 -7.52
C LYS A 30 -4.19 9.20 -8.66
N SER A 31 -3.19 8.36 -8.90
CA SER A 31 -2.23 8.52 -10.00
C SER A 31 -2.87 8.39 -11.38
N ARG A 32 -3.92 7.59 -11.55
CA ARG A 32 -4.67 7.48 -12.82
C ARG A 32 -5.39 8.79 -13.15
N HIS A 33 -5.93 9.47 -12.15
CA HIS A 33 -6.66 10.72 -12.32
C HIS A 33 -5.74 11.94 -12.43
N THR A 34 -4.63 11.95 -11.69
CA THR A 34 -3.74 13.12 -11.56
C THR A 34 -2.45 13.01 -12.36
N GLY A 35 -2.10 11.80 -12.83
CA GLY A 35 -0.80 11.50 -13.42
C GLY A 35 0.35 11.43 -12.40
N GLN A 36 0.10 11.63 -11.11
CA GLN A 36 1.13 11.68 -10.07
C GLN A 36 1.07 10.45 -9.15
N ASN A 37 2.19 9.73 -9.07
CA ASN A 37 2.36 8.60 -8.16
C ASN A 37 3.09 9.09 -6.89
N MET A 38 2.34 9.28 -5.79
CA MET A 38 2.90 9.76 -4.52
C MET A 38 3.81 8.75 -3.82
N LEU A 39 3.65 7.45 -4.12
CA LEU A 39 4.56 6.42 -3.63
C LEU A 39 5.87 6.36 -4.45
N GLU A 40 5.92 6.99 -5.62
CA GLU A 40 7.15 7.12 -6.39
C GLU A 40 8.17 7.92 -5.60
N ASN A 41 9.39 7.39 -5.49
CA ASN A 41 10.50 7.93 -4.70
C ASN A 41 10.42 7.79 -3.18
N LEU A 42 9.34 7.25 -2.60
CA LEU A 42 9.30 6.98 -1.16
C LEU A 42 10.15 5.76 -0.78
N SER A 43 10.92 5.92 0.30
CA SER A 43 11.60 4.82 0.96
C SER A 43 10.61 3.96 1.77
N HIS A 44 10.98 2.71 2.06
CA HIS A 44 10.18 1.85 2.95
C HIS A 44 10.00 2.46 4.36
N ALA A 45 10.92 3.32 4.80
CA ALA A 45 10.78 4.03 6.07
C ALA A 45 9.70 5.12 6.00
N GLU A 46 9.59 5.84 4.88
CA GLU A 46 8.54 6.84 4.66
C GLU A 46 7.17 6.16 4.51
N ILE A 47 7.09 5.06 3.75
CA ILE A 47 5.87 4.24 3.66
C ILE A 47 5.46 3.72 5.05
N ALA A 48 6.43 3.29 5.87
CA ALA A 48 6.15 2.82 7.22
C ALA A 48 5.51 3.89 8.10
N LYS A 49 5.93 5.15 7.96
CA LYS A 49 5.32 6.29 8.68
C LYS A 49 3.87 6.50 8.25
N LEU A 50 3.54 6.31 6.96
CA LEU A 50 2.19 6.49 6.45
C LEU A 50 1.19 5.45 6.97
N ILE A 51 1.63 4.20 7.17
CA ILE A 51 0.76 3.10 7.62
C ILE A 51 0.93 2.73 9.10
N GLY A 52 1.65 3.56 9.87
CA GLY A 52 1.87 3.37 11.30
C GLY A 52 2.61 2.06 11.63
N THR A 53 3.75 1.82 11.00
CA THR A 53 4.61 0.67 11.27
C THR A 53 6.10 1.03 11.14
N VAL A 54 6.96 0.01 11.05
CA VAL A 54 8.41 0.13 10.93
C VAL A 54 8.91 -0.41 9.58
N ARG A 55 10.06 0.10 9.14
CA ARG A 55 10.65 -0.20 7.82
C ARG A 55 10.74 -1.70 7.51
N HIS A 56 11.13 -2.53 8.46
CA HIS A 56 11.35 -3.96 8.23
C HIS A 56 10.03 -4.73 7.99
N VAL A 57 8.92 -4.28 8.59
CA VAL A 57 7.58 -4.85 8.35
C VAL A 57 7.13 -4.51 6.93
N VAL A 58 7.30 -3.26 6.50
CA VAL A 58 7.02 -2.85 5.12
C VAL A 58 7.86 -3.64 4.11
N ASP A 59 9.16 -3.82 4.37
CA ASP A 59 10.03 -4.58 3.48
C ASP A 59 9.59 -6.04 3.33
N ARG A 60 9.18 -6.68 4.44
CA ARG A 60 8.61 -8.03 4.43
C ARG A 60 7.35 -8.11 3.57
N HIS A 61 6.40 -7.20 3.78
CA HIS A 61 5.14 -7.21 3.05
C HIS A 61 5.33 -6.92 1.56
N ILE A 62 6.18 -5.96 1.19
CA ILE A 62 6.52 -5.69 -0.22
C ILE A 62 7.12 -6.94 -0.88
N LYS A 63 8.04 -7.65 -0.20
CA LYS A 63 8.59 -8.91 -0.72
C LYS A 63 7.53 -9.99 -0.91
N GLN A 64 6.61 -10.15 0.05
CA GLN A 64 5.50 -11.11 -0.05
C GLN A 64 4.58 -10.77 -1.24
N LEU A 65 4.12 -9.52 -1.33
CA LEU A 65 3.25 -9.06 -2.42
C LEU A 65 3.92 -9.22 -3.81
N LYS A 66 5.25 -9.02 -3.90
CA LYS A 66 6.02 -9.32 -5.12
C LYS A 66 6.02 -10.81 -5.44
N SER A 67 6.27 -11.67 -4.45
CA SER A 67 6.29 -13.13 -4.64
C SER A 67 4.93 -13.69 -5.05
N GLU A 68 3.85 -13.06 -4.57
CA GLU A 68 2.46 -13.37 -4.96
C GLU A 68 2.10 -12.83 -6.35
N GLY A 69 2.99 -12.04 -6.98
CA GLY A 69 2.77 -11.45 -8.30
C GLY A 69 1.73 -10.31 -8.31
N LEU A 70 1.43 -9.72 -7.15
CA LEU A 70 0.43 -8.65 -7.00
C LEU A 70 1.02 -7.30 -7.38
N ILE A 71 2.26 -7.04 -6.96
CA ILE A 71 2.99 -5.81 -7.26
C ILE A 71 4.31 -6.11 -7.95
N GLU A 72 4.79 -5.14 -8.72
CA GLU A 72 6.17 -5.05 -9.13
C GLU A 72 6.81 -3.85 -8.43
N ALA A 73 7.86 -4.08 -7.64
CA ALA A 73 8.61 -3.02 -7.00
C ALA A 73 10.07 -3.00 -7.45
N GLY A 74 10.50 -1.88 -8.04
CA GLY A 74 11.85 -1.59 -8.50
C GLY A 74 12.55 -0.51 -7.66
N ARG A 75 13.55 0.21 -8.22
CA ARG A 75 14.23 1.34 -7.54
C ARG A 75 13.23 2.49 -7.26
N ARG A 76 12.55 2.43 -6.12
CA ARG A 76 11.58 3.41 -5.61
C ARG A 76 10.33 3.60 -6.50
N LYS A 77 9.95 2.56 -7.23
CA LYS A 77 8.69 2.52 -7.98
C LYS A 77 7.92 1.27 -7.56
N ILE A 78 6.65 1.43 -7.25
CA ILE A 78 5.70 0.35 -7.04
C ILE A 78 4.64 0.48 -8.13
N ALA A 79 4.49 -0.56 -8.95
CA ALA A 79 3.46 -0.68 -9.96
C ALA A 79 2.59 -1.90 -9.64
N LEU A 80 1.28 -1.79 -9.87
CA LEU A 80 0.39 -2.95 -9.78
C LEU A 80 0.52 -3.81 -11.03
N LYS A 81 0.65 -5.11 -10.82
CA LYS A 81 0.69 -6.08 -11.92
C LYS A 81 -0.70 -6.65 -12.21
N ASN A 82 -1.56 -6.74 -11.19
CA ASN A 82 -2.90 -7.27 -11.33
C ASN A 82 -3.85 -6.57 -10.35
N MET A 83 -4.65 -5.62 -10.87
CA MET A 83 -5.62 -4.86 -10.08
C MET A 83 -6.77 -5.75 -9.60
N GLU A 84 -7.29 -6.63 -10.45
CA GLU A 84 -8.41 -7.51 -10.15
C GLU A 84 -8.09 -8.47 -9.00
N LYS A 85 -6.92 -9.15 -9.04
CA LYS A 85 -6.49 -10.03 -7.93
C LYS A 85 -6.25 -9.31 -6.62
N LEU A 86 -5.90 -8.04 -6.68
CA LEU A 86 -5.66 -7.24 -5.48
C LEU A 86 -6.99 -6.79 -4.85
N GLN A 87 -7.97 -6.43 -5.69
CA GLN A 87 -9.35 -6.16 -5.26
C GLN A 87 -10.00 -7.42 -4.68
N GLU A 88 -9.88 -8.58 -5.35
CA GLU A 88 -10.37 -9.86 -4.80
C GLU A 88 -9.79 -10.17 -3.42
N LYS A 89 -8.50 -9.89 -3.19
CA LYS A 89 -7.89 -10.07 -1.87
C LYS A 89 -8.46 -9.11 -0.83
N LEU A 90 -8.69 -7.85 -1.20
CA LEU A 90 -9.25 -6.84 -0.30
C LEU A 90 -10.72 -7.17 0.05
N ASP A 91 -11.50 -7.62 -0.94
CA ASP A 91 -12.91 -7.99 -0.76
C ASP A 91 -13.06 -9.33 -0.01
N SER A 92 -12.12 -10.26 -0.14
CA SER A 92 -12.10 -11.51 0.63
C SER A 92 -11.74 -11.36 2.12
N LEU A 93 -11.31 -10.16 2.52
CA LEU A 93 -10.90 -9.82 3.88
C LEU A 93 -11.99 -9.06 4.67
N LEU A 94 -13.09 -8.67 4.01
CA LEU A 94 -14.29 -8.08 4.61
C LEU A 94 -15.40 -9.13 4.79
#